data_AF-A0A3Q8VYL8-F1
#
_entry.id   AF-A0A3Q8VYL8-F1
#
_cell.length_a   1.000
_cell.length_b   1.000
_cell.length_c   1.000
_cell.angle_alpha   90.00
_cell.angle_beta   90.00
_cell.angle_gamma   90.00
#
_symmetry.space_group_name_H-M   'P 1'
#
loop_
_entity.id
_entity.type
_entity.pdbx_description
1 polymer ?
#
loop_
_entity_poly.entity_id
_entity_poly.type
_entity_poly.pdbx_seq_one_letter_code
_entity_poly.pdbx_strand_id
1 'polypeptide(L)'
;MRDGSKEVGTAPVAVFDAMDDLRHAMHEPGKGTWFTAVITADASLRYQTTFEYDSEPDFVPQINAGSYLDDMRHFPRTEENTPDWLKRRLEEARHEAP
;
A
#
# COMPACT_ATOMS: atom_id res chain seq x y z
N MET A 1 -3.36 7.76 35.35
CA MET A 1 -2.89 7.99 33.97
C MET A 1 -2.82 6.61 33.34
N ARG A 2 -3.73 6.29 32.41
CA ARG A 2 -3.71 4.96 31.77
C ARG A 2 -2.56 4.95 30.77
N ASP A 3 -1.64 4.03 30.98
CA ASP A 3 -0.52 3.76 30.08
C ASP A 3 -1.07 3.42 28.69
N GLY A 4 -0.74 4.22 27.70
CA GLY A 4 -1.20 4.08 26.31
C GLY A 4 -0.43 2.97 25.59
N SER A 5 -0.34 1.80 26.20
CA SER A 5 0.35 0.65 25.62
C SER A 5 -0.31 0.29 24.29
N LYS A 6 0.48 0.42 23.23
CA LYS A 6 0.12 -0.04 21.88
C LYS A 6 0.50 -1.51 21.80
N GLU A 7 -0.48 -2.40 21.81
CA GLU A 7 -0.24 -3.80 21.46
C GLU A 7 -0.27 -3.92 19.93
N VAL A 8 0.86 -4.30 19.35
CA VAL A 8 0.94 -4.63 17.92
C VAL A 8 0.45 -6.05 17.75
N GLY A 9 -0.68 -6.22 17.07
CA GLY A 9 -1.28 -7.51 16.75
C GLY A 9 -1.59 -7.64 15.26
N THR A 10 -1.81 -8.86 14.81
CA THR A 10 -2.30 -9.11 13.45
C THR A 10 -3.75 -8.66 13.34
N ALA A 11 -4.06 -7.85 12.34
CA ALA A 11 -5.44 -7.46 12.07
C ALA A 11 -6.27 -8.70 11.63
N PRO A 12 -7.58 -8.76 11.95
CA PRO A 12 -8.46 -9.78 11.40
C PRO A 12 -8.48 -9.78 9.86
N VAL A 13 -8.70 -10.94 9.25
CA VAL A 13 -8.78 -11.08 7.77
C VAL A 13 -9.75 -10.10 7.14
N ALA A 14 -10.91 -9.88 7.76
CA ALA A 14 -11.91 -8.92 7.27
C ALA A 14 -11.39 -7.47 7.15
N VAL A 15 -10.36 -7.09 7.92
CA VAL A 15 -9.71 -5.79 7.77
C VAL A 15 -8.85 -5.76 6.51
N PHE A 16 -8.12 -6.84 6.20
CA PHE A 16 -7.35 -6.92 4.96
C PHE A 16 -8.27 -6.89 3.73
N ASP A 17 -9.36 -7.65 3.75
CA ASP A 17 -10.36 -7.65 2.66
C ASP A 17 -10.95 -6.24 2.45
N ALA A 18 -11.33 -5.57 3.54
CA ALA A 18 -11.86 -4.21 3.46
C ALA A 18 -10.83 -3.18 2.93
N MET A 19 -9.54 -3.36 3.26
CA MET A 19 -8.49 -2.49 2.73
C MET A 19 -8.23 -2.76 1.25
N ASP A 20 -8.35 -4.00 0.79
CA ASP A 20 -8.25 -4.35 -0.62
C ASP A 20 -9.43 -3.79 -1.43
N ASP A 21 -10.66 -3.95 -0.94
CA ASP A 21 -11.84 -3.31 -1.52
C ASP A 21 -11.65 -1.79 -1.62
N LEU A 22 -11.07 -1.18 -0.57
CA LEU A 22 -10.77 0.25 -0.55
C LEU A 22 -9.70 0.64 -1.59
N ARG A 23 -8.66 -0.17 -1.80
CA ARG A 23 -7.66 0.06 -2.88
C ARG A 23 -8.34 0.12 -4.23
N HIS A 24 -9.23 -0.84 -4.51
CA HIS A 24 -9.98 -0.91 -5.76
C HIS A 24 -10.95 0.26 -5.94
N ALA A 25 -11.66 0.64 -4.88
CA ALA A 25 -12.58 1.76 -4.92
C ALA A 25 -11.88 3.12 -5.11
N MET A 26 -10.65 3.26 -4.57
CA MET A 26 -9.86 4.49 -4.66
C MET A 26 -8.88 4.51 -5.85
N HIS A 27 -8.85 3.45 -6.66
CA HIS A 27 -8.04 3.42 -7.86
C HIS A 27 -8.58 4.40 -8.90
N GLU A 28 -7.70 5.28 -9.36
CA GLU A 28 -7.98 6.22 -10.44
C GLU A 28 -7.17 5.82 -11.69
N PRO A 29 -7.81 5.61 -12.86
CA PRO A 29 -7.10 5.22 -14.08
C PRO A 29 -5.95 6.16 -14.43
N GLY A 30 -4.76 5.60 -14.61
CA GLY A 30 -3.56 6.37 -14.95
C GLY A 30 -2.87 7.04 -13.76
N LYS A 31 -3.49 7.09 -12.58
CA LYS A 31 -2.85 7.55 -11.34
C LYS A 31 -2.47 6.39 -10.42
N GLY A 32 -3.22 5.29 -10.49
CA GLY A 32 -3.07 4.14 -9.60
C GLY A 32 -3.84 4.32 -8.30
N THR A 33 -3.40 3.62 -7.27
CA THR A 33 -3.95 3.71 -5.90
C THR A 33 -2.82 4.06 -4.90
N TRP A 34 -3.09 4.09 -3.61
CA TRP A 34 -2.06 4.36 -2.59
C TRP A 34 -1.10 3.16 -2.43
N PHE A 35 0.09 3.36 -1.89
CA PHE A 35 1.01 2.26 -1.51
C PHE A 35 0.94 1.95 -0.02
N THR A 36 0.74 2.97 0.82
CA THR A 36 0.55 2.82 2.26
C THR A 36 -0.72 3.54 2.69
N ALA A 37 -1.52 2.88 3.54
CA ALA A 37 -2.66 3.49 4.19
C ALA A 37 -2.56 3.30 5.71
N VAL A 38 -2.80 4.37 6.46
CA VAL A 38 -2.82 4.34 7.93
C VAL A 38 -4.20 4.81 8.38
N ILE A 39 -4.94 3.92 9.04
CA ILE A 39 -6.24 4.21 9.63
C ILE A 39 -6.12 4.09 11.15
N THR A 40 -6.42 5.17 11.85
CA THR A 40 -6.44 5.20 13.32
C THR A 40 -7.86 5.51 13.77
N ALA A 41 -8.47 4.60 14.54
CA ALA A 41 -9.80 4.79 15.11
C ALA A 41 -9.73 4.81 16.64
N ASP A 42 -10.53 5.66 17.27
CA ASP A 42 -10.71 5.70 18.72
C ASP A 42 -12.00 4.99 19.17
N ALA A 43 -12.15 4.76 20.48
CA ALA A 43 -13.32 4.11 21.06
C ALA A 43 -14.63 4.92 20.90
N SER A 44 -14.55 6.19 20.49
CA SER A 44 -15.71 7.03 20.15
C SER A 44 -16.09 6.92 18.67
N LEU A 45 -15.52 5.97 17.93
CA LEU A 45 -15.71 5.76 16.50
C LEU A 45 -15.27 6.95 15.63
N ARG A 46 -14.44 7.85 16.16
CA ARG A 46 -13.75 8.82 15.30
C ARG A 46 -12.54 8.15 14.68
N TYR A 47 -12.31 8.43 13.41
CA TYR A 47 -11.18 7.89 12.69
C TYR A 47 -10.42 8.96 11.91
N GLN A 48 -9.13 8.73 11.73
CA GLN A 48 -8.24 9.48 10.85
C GLN A 48 -7.61 8.53 9.85
N THR A 49 -7.52 8.95 8.60
CA THR A 49 -6.92 8.19 7.50
C THR A 49 -5.82 8.99 6.83
N THR A 50 -4.69 8.34 6.57
CA THR A 50 -3.61 8.87 5.71
C THR A 50 -3.35 7.88 4.58
N PHE A 51 -3.13 8.38 3.37
CA PHE A 51 -2.84 7.59 2.18
C PHE A 51 -1.59 8.14 1.49
N GLU A 52 -0.57 7.31 1.35
CA GLU A 52 0.70 7.66 0.72
C GLU A 52 0.78 7.06 -0.68
N TYR A 53 0.93 7.92 -1.68
CA TYR A 53 0.94 7.53 -3.10
C TYR A 53 2.34 7.54 -3.72
N ASP A 54 3.32 8.17 -3.06
CA ASP A 54 4.59 8.49 -3.69
C ASP A 54 5.81 7.90 -2.97
N SER A 55 5.64 7.44 -1.72
CA SER A 55 6.72 6.89 -0.91
C SER A 55 6.83 5.38 -1.05
N GLU A 56 8.06 4.87 -1.15
CA GLU A 56 8.34 3.43 -1.17
C GLU A 56 7.91 2.80 0.18
N PRO A 57 7.02 1.79 0.18
CA PRO A 57 6.61 1.11 1.40
C PRO A 57 7.75 0.27 1.98
N ASP A 58 7.93 0.34 3.31
CA ASP A 58 8.92 -0.47 4.03
C ASP A 58 8.34 -1.82 4.44
N PHE A 59 8.31 -2.78 3.52
CA PHE A 59 7.77 -4.11 3.78
C PHE A 59 8.71 -4.94 4.67
N VAL A 60 8.13 -5.62 5.67
CA VAL A 60 8.85 -6.57 6.52
C VAL A 60 8.06 -7.88 6.60
N PRO A 61 8.56 -9.00 6.02
CA PRO A 61 9.77 -9.10 5.22
C PRO A 61 9.67 -8.34 3.89
N GLN A 62 10.83 -8.02 3.31
CA GLN A 62 10.90 -7.36 2.00
C GLN A 62 10.26 -8.27 0.94
N ILE A 63 9.42 -7.68 0.10
CA ILE A 63 8.79 -8.38 -1.03
C ILE A 63 9.72 -8.39 -2.25
N ASN A 64 9.48 -9.33 -3.17
CA ASN A 64 10.24 -9.39 -4.42
C ASN A 64 9.81 -8.29 -5.40
N ALA A 65 10.67 -7.99 -6.38
CA ALA A 65 10.41 -6.96 -7.36
C ALA A 65 9.16 -7.29 -8.23
N GLY A 66 8.91 -8.57 -8.48
CA GLY A 66 7.73 -9.07 -9.20
C GLY A 66 6.39 -8.65 -8.55
N SER A 67 6.32 -8.56 -7.22
CA SER A 67 5.12 -8.09 -6.52
C SER A 67 4.73 -6.65 -6.90
N TYR A 68 5.70 -5.78 -7.19
CA TYR A 68 5.41 -4.42 -7.68
C TYR A 68 4.92 -4.43 -9.13
N LEU A 69 5.40 -5.37 -9.96
CA LEU A 69 4.89 -5.55 -11.31
C LEU A 69 3.43 -6.04 -11.27
N ASP A 70 3.11 -6.94 -10.36
CA ASP A 70 1.75 -7.43 -10.15
C ASP A 70 0.83 -6.29 -9.70
N ASP A 71 1.25 -5.47 -8.73
CA ASP A 71 0.50 -4.27 -8.30
C ASP A 71 0.26 -3.30 -9.47
N MET A 72 1.27 -3.04 -10.29
CA MET A 72 1.16 -2.18 -11.47
C MET A 72 0.20 -2.73 -12.53
N ARG A 73 0.01 -4.05 -12.62
CA ARG A 73 -0.99 -4.66 -13.50
C ARG A 73 -2.42 -4.49 -12.97
N HIS A 74 -2.61 -4.50 -11.65
CA HIS A 74 -3.92 -4.31 -11.03
C HIS A 74 -4.31 -2.83 -10.96
N PHE A 75 -3.35 -1.93 -10.72
CA PHE A 75 -3.57 -0.49 -10.57
C PHE A 75 -2.66 0.32 -11.51
N PRO A 76 -2.95 0.33 -12.83
CA PRO A 76 -2.08 0.95 -13.83
C PRO A 76 -1.88 2.45 -13.61
N ARG A 77 -0.64 2.90 -13.77
CA ARG A 77 -0.23 4.32 -13.69
C ARG A 77 0.38 4.79 -14.99
N THR A 78 0.23 6.08 -15.28
CA THR A 78 1.02 6.75 -16.32
C THR A 78 2.45 6.94 -15.83
N GLU A 79 3.37 7.19 -16.75
CA GLU A 79 4.78 7.44 -16.43
C GLU A 79 4.97 8.66 -15.50
N GLU A 80 4.11 9.67 -15.64
CA GLU A 80 4.08 10.89 -14.82
C GLU A 80 3.65 10.61 -13.37
N ASN A 81 2.72 9.66 -13.17
CA ASN A 81 2.23 9.26 -11.85
C ASN A 81 2.96 8.03 -11.28
N THR A 82 4.05 7.62 -11.92
CA THR A 82 4.89 6.51 -11.44
C THR A 82 6.12 7.10 -10.73
N PRO A 83 6.23 6.96 -9.40
CA PRO A 83 7.40 7.42 -8.67
C PRO A 83 8.70 6.75 -9.14
N ASP A 84 9.82 7.46 -9.00
CA ASP A 84 11.13 6.97 -9.47
C ASP A 84 11.57 5.66 -8.81
N TRP A 85 11.24 5.47 -7.52
CA TRP A 85 11.53 4.22 -6.83
C TRP A 85 10.76 3.04 -7.45
N LEU A 86 9.50 3.24 -7.86
CA LEU A 86 8.70 2.20 -8.48
C LEU A 86 9.26 1.85 -9.86
N LYS A 87 9.68 2.85 -10.65
CA LYS A 87 10.37 2.61 -11.93
C LYS A 87 11.60 1.72 -11.75
N ARG A 88 12.41 1.99 -10.72
CA ARG A 88 13.58 1.17 -10.37
C ARG A 88 13.17 -0.27 -10.01
N ARG A 89 12.15 -0.47 -9.16
CA ARG A 89 11.66 -1.81 -8.81
C ARG A 89 11.10 -2.58 -10.01
N LEU A 90 10.42 -1.90 -10.92
CA LEU A 90 9.89 -2.53 -12.14
C LEU A 90 11.03 -2.96 -13.09
N GLU A 91 12.13 -2.21 -13.15
CA GLU A 91 13.31 -2.61 -13.91
C GLU A 91 14.04 -3.79 -13.24
N GLU A 92 14.19 -3.77 -11.91
CA GLU A 92 14.70 -4.91 -11.12
C GLU A 92 13.89 -6.19 -11.44
N ALA A 93 12.55 -6.09 -11.45
CA ALA A 93 11.66 -7.22 -11.74
C ALA A 93 11.87 -7.81 -13.15
N ARG A 94 12.20 -6.97 -14.15
CA ARG A 94 12.49 -7.41 -15.52
C ARG A 94 13.80 -8.16 -15.62
N HIS A 95 14.78 -7.82 -14.78
CA HIS A 95 16.07 -8.50 -14.71
C HIS A 95 16.05 -9.78 -13.88
N GLU A 96 15.12 -9.88 -12.92
CA GLU A 96 14.88 -11.10 -12.13
C GLU A 96 14.07 -12.17 -12.90
N ALA A 97 13.39 -11.78 -13.98
CA ALA A 97 12.69 -12.71 -14.86
C ALA A 97 13.73 -13.54 -15.68
N PRO A 98 13.70 -14.88 -15.61
CA PRO A 98 14.63 -15.76 -16.33
C PRO A 98 14.43 -15.77 -17.85
#